data_AF-A0A072NNA2-F1
#
_entry.id   AF-A0A072NNA2-F1
#
_cell.length_a   1.000
_cell.length_b   1.000
_cell.length_c   1.000
_cell.angle_alpha   90.00
_cell.angle_beta   90.00
_cell.angle_gamma   90.00
#
_symmetry.space_group_name_H-M   'P 1'
#
loop_
_entity.id
_entity.type
_entity.pdbx_description
1 polymer ?
#
loop_
_entity_poly.entity_id
_entity_poly.type
_entity_poly.pdbx_seq_one_letter_code
_entity_poly.pdbx_strand_id
1 'polypeptide(L)' 'MTQKAQNNNEIAEKNYQPQDYTSKNELNSGLATTHEQVSDTYAEGTLEAKIDNVKGQDIEIPRKGYEA' A
#
# COMPACT_ATOMS: atom_id res chain seq x y z
N MET A 1 15.76 14.85 -25.94
CA MET A 1 15.75 14.86 -24.46
C MET A 1 16.64 13.72 -23.98
N THR A 2 17.35 13.86 -22.87
CA THR A 2 18.23 12.82 -22.31
C THR A 2 17.40 11.74 -21.60
N GLN A 3 17.87 10.49 -21.62
CA GLN A 3 17.21 9.33 -20.98
C GLN A 3 16.81 9.62 -19.51
N LYS A 4 17.66 10.35 -18.78
CA LYS A 4 17.40 10.75 -17.39
C LYS A 4 16.16 11.64 -17.24
N ALA A 5 15.93 12.57 -18.18
CA ALA A 5 14.76 13.44 -18.16
C ALA A 5 13.48 12.66 -18.46
N GLN A 6 13.55 11.64 -19.33
CA GLN A 6 12.41 10.76 -19.63
C GLN A 6 12.00 9.91 -18.43
N ASN A 7 12.97 9.29 -17.74
CA ASN A 7 12.69 8.49 -16.54
C ASN A 7 12.13 9.36 -15.40
N ASN A 8 12.61 10.60 -15.24
CA ASN A 8 12.07 11.52 -14.24
C ASN A 8 10.61 11.89 -14.53
N ASN A 9 10.24 12.13 -15.79
CA ASN A 9 8.86 12.39 -16.16
C ASN A 9 7.98 11.16 -15.90
N GLU A 10 8.45 9.96 -16.24
CA GLU A 10 7.71 8.71 -15.99
C GLU A 10 7.37 8.53 -14.49
N ILE A 11 8.32 8.87 -13.60
CA ILE A 11 8.09 8.83 -12.15
C ILE A 11 7.09 9.90 -11.71
N ALA A 12 7.22 11.13 -12.23
CA ALA A 12 6.34 12.24 -11.85
C ALA A 12 4.90 12.08 -12.35
N GLU A 13 4.70 11.37 -13.46
CA GLU A 13 3.40 11.09 -14.06
C GLU A 13 2.74 9.81 -13.51
N LYS A 14 3.46 9.06 -12.66
CA LYS A 14 2.97 7.80 -12.13
C LYS A 14 1.82 8.03 -11.16
N ASN A 15 0.71 7.33 -11.38
CA ASN A 15 -0.48 7.34 -10.54
C ASN A 15 -0.75 5.94 -9.96
N TYR A 16 -1.50 5.89 -8.86
CA TYR A 16 -1.94 4.62 -8.27
C TYR A 16 -2.67 3.76 -9.31
N GLN A 17 -2.34 2.46 -9.35
CA GLN A 17 -3.05 1.45 -10.13
C GLN A 17 -3.32 0.24 -9.22
N PRO A 18 -4.55 -0.29 -9.14
CA PRO A 18 -4.87 -1.42 -8.26
C PRO A 18 -4.06 -2.70 -8.53
N GLN A 19 -3.51 -2.88 -9.73
CA GLN A 19 -2.71 -4.06 -10.06
C GLN A 19 -1.28 -3.97 -9.50
N ASP A 20 -0.82 -2.76 -9.15
CA ASP A 20 0.58 -2.48 -8.78
C ASP A 20 0.97 -3.04 -7.40
N TYR A 21 0.03 -3.51 -6.57
CA TYR A 21 0.34 -4.25 -5.33
C TYR A 21 1.20 -5.50 -5.59
N THR A 22 1.09 -6.10 -6.77
CA THR A 22 1.87 -7.28 -7.17
C THR A 22 3.10 -6.92 -8.02
N SER A 23 3.34 -5.63 -8.26
CA SER A 23 4.45 -5.16 -9.08
C SER A 23 5.79 -5.50 -8.43
N LYS A 24 6.75 -5.90 -9.26
CA LYS A 24 8.16 -6.07 -8.85
C LYS A 24 8.91 -4.73 -8.83
N ASN A 25 8.32 -3.66 -9.35
CA ASN A 25 8.88 -2.33 -9.29
C ASN A 25 8.52 -1.69 -7.95
N GLU A 26 9.54 -1.27 -7.19
CA GLU A 26 9.40 -0.72 -5.84
C GLU A 26 8.58 0.58 -5.79
N LEU A 27 8.69 1.44 -6.80
CA LEU A 27 7.91 2.67 -6.87
C LEU A 27 6.41 2.34 -7.01
N ASN A 28 6.09 1.39 -7.90
CA ASN A 28 4.71 0.97 -8.14
C ASN A 28 4.10 0.33 -6.89
N SER A 29 4.79 -0.65 -6.29
CA SER A 29 4.29 -1.35 -5.12
C SER A 29 4.21 -0.42 -3.91
N GLY A 30 5.19 0.47 -3.71
CA GLY A 30 5.15 1.48 -2.65
C GLY A 30 4.00 2.48 -2.81
N LEU A 31 3.72 2.93 -4.05
CA LEU A 31 2.57 3.80 -4.32
C LEU A 31 1.23 3.10 -4.04
N ALA A 32 1.12 1.81 -4.37
CA ALA A 32 -0.05 1.01 -4.04
C ALA A 32 -0.23 0.84 -2.52
N THR A 33 0.82 0.41 -1.81
CA THR A 33 0.80 0.23 -0.35
C THR A 33 0.44 1.51 0.40
N THR A 34 0.97 2.67 -0.03
CA THR A 34 0.62 3.94 0.62
C THR A 34 -0.81 4.39 0.32
N HIS A 35 -1.37 4.01 -0.83
CA HIS A 35 -2.78 4.25 -1.14
C HIS A 35 -3.71 3.41 -0.25
N GLU A 36 -3.36 2.16 0.01
CA GLU A 36 -4.03 1.29 0.99
C GLU A 36 -4.01 1.93 2.38
N GLN A 37 -2.83 2.29 2.88
CA GLN A 37 -2.66 2.93 4.19
C GLN A 37 -3.53 4.18 4.35
N VAL A 38 -3.57 5.07 3.35
CA VAL A 38 -4.45 6.26 3.40
C VAL A 38 -5.93 5.88 3.44
N SER A 39 -6.31 4.85 2.68
CA SER A 39 -7.69 4.36 2.63
C SER A 39 -8.12 3.73 3.96
N ASP A 40 -7.25 2.92 4.56
CA ASP A 40 -7.45 2.30 5.87
C ASP A 40 -7.57 3.38 6.95
N THR A 41 -6.67 4.37 6.93
CA THR A 41 -6.76 5.50 7.89
C THR A 41 -8.07 6.27 7.73
N TYR A 42 -8.56 6.44 6.50
CA TYR A 42 -9.81 7.14 6.25
C TYR A 42 -11.03 6.34 6.72
N ALA A 43 -11.01 5.01 6.53
CA ALA A 43 -12.11 4.13 6.90
C ALA A 43 -12.14 3.79 8.40
N GLU A 44 -10.97 3.48 8.98
CA GLU A 44 -10.79 2.94 10.33
C GLU A 44 -10.29 3.99 11.33
N GLY A 45 -9.78 5.14 10.85
CA GLY A 45 -9.25 6.22 11.69
C GLY A 45 -7.82 6.01 12.20
N THR A 46 -7.23 4.84 11.96
CA THR A 46 -5.86 4.50 12.39
C THR A 46 -5.12 3.68 11.33
N LEU A 47 -3.80 3.58 11.46
CA LEU A 47 -2.93 2.73 10.65
C LEU A 47 -2.46 1.54 11.48
N GLU A 48 -3.38 0.66 11.84
CA GLU A 48 -3.08 -0.48 12.70
C GLU A 48 -3.32 -1.79 11.96
N ALA A 49 -2.44 -2.78 12.16
CA ALA A 49 -2.63 -4.13 11.65
C ALA A 49 -3.64 -4.88 12.53
N LYS A 50 -4.87 -4.37 12.60
CA LYS A 50 -5.97 -4.95 13.34
C LYS A 50 -7.13 -5.21 12.39
N ILE A 51 -7.91 -6.25 12.69
CA ILE A 51 -9.11 -6.60 11.94
C ILE A 51 -10.32 -6.15 12.76
N ASP A 52 -11.14 -5.28 12.19
CA ASP A 52 -12.46 -4.99 12.75
C ASP A 52 -13.39 -6.18 12.52
N ASN A 53 -13.83 -6.81 13.61
CA ASN A 53 -14.84 -7.84 13.52
C ASN A 53 -16.25 -7.24 13.28
N VAL A 54 -17.23 -8.06 12.89
CA VAL A 54 -18.62 -7.62 12.63
C VAL A 54 -19.33 -6.99 13.84
N LYS A 55 -18.72 -7.04 15.03
CA LYS A 55 -19.19 -6.43 16.28
C LYS A 55 -18.40 -5.16 16.63
N GLY A 56 -17.50 -4.69 15.76
CA GLY A 56 -16.66 -3.51 15.94
C GLY A 56 -15.59 -3.69 17.02
N GLN A 57 -15.08 -4.91 17.21
CA GLN A 57 -13.93 -5.14 18.10
C GLN A 57 -12.67 -5.33 17.26
N ASP A 58 -11.62 -4.57 17.58
CA ASP A 58 -10.32 -4.75 16.95
C ASP A 58 -9.68 -6.08 17.39
N ILE A 59 -9.29 -6.88 16.41
CA ILE A 59 -8.52 -8.11 16.62
C ILE A 59 -7.10 -7.86 16.14
N GLU A 60 -6.12 -7.88 17.06
CA GLU A 60 -4.71 -7.77 16.70
C GLU A 60 -4.28 -8.93 15.81
N ILE A 61 -3.67 -8.61 14.66
CA ILE A 61 -3.05 -9.62 13.81
C ILE A 61 -1.79 -10.13 14.52
N PRO A 62 -1.69 -11.45 14.82
CA PRO A 62 -0.53 -11.99 15.49
C PRO A 62 0.74 -11.73 14.68
N ARG A 63 1.75 -11.09 15.28
CA ARG A 63 3.08 -10.92 14.68
C ARG A 63 3.92 -12.20 14.75
N LYS A 64 3.30 -13.34 14.49
CA LYS A 64 3.99 -14.62 14.35
C LYS A 64 3.95 -14.97 12.86
N GLY A 65 5.12 -15.23 12.28
CA GLY A 65 5.19 -15.71 10.91
C GLY A 65 4.41 -17.01 10.75
N TYR A 66 4.03 -17.34 9.52
CA TYR A 66 3.49 -18.66 9.19
C TYR A 66 4.51 -19.74 9.60
N GLU A 67 4.16 -20.58 10.58
CA GLU A 67 4.89 -21.80 10.91
C GLU A 67 4.40 -22.86 9.91
N ALA A 68 5.32 -23.37 9.07
CA ALA A 68 5.04 -24.35 8.03
C ALA A 68 4.88 -25.78 8.57
#